data_AF-A0A3A1Y3R7-F1
#
_entry.id   AF-A0A3A1Y3R7-F1
#
_cell.length_a   1.000
_cell.length_b   1.000
_cell.length_c   1.000
_cell.angle_alpha   90.00
_cell.angle_beta   90.00
_cell.angle_gamma   90.00
#
_symmetry.space_group_name_H-M   'P 1'
#
loop_
_entity.id
_entity.type
_entity.pdbx_description
1 polymer ?
#
loop_
_entity_poly.entity_id
_entity_poly.type
_entity_poly.pdbx_seq_one_letter_code
_entity_poly.pdbx_strand_id
1 'polypeptide(L)'
;MLDSNLTLPISQLNANWDGLGDYLLASGLGEKILTLYQNDPQEQIRPKFNDLFNAFTLPLPQVKVVILGQDPYPSDHAHGLAFSSALDEQVPKSLVNIITTLKCDFGQDYQPNILGVANLSPWVSQGVFLLNTRLTVNKGEPLSKEHDIWDDFINQVFLRLAKVDHLVYLLWGKYAQDYSQRIDANKNCIIKTVHPSPLSAYRGFFSSQCFKHTNAYLESQGKTPIKW
;
A
#
# COMPACT_ATOMS: atom_id res chain seq x y z
N MET A 1 3.55 21.60 21.89
CA MET A 1 2.10 21.83 21.71
C MET A 1 1.74 21.10 20.43
N LEU A 2 0.92 20.05 20.50
CA LEU A 2 0.41 19.38 19.29
C LEU A 2 -0.36 20.41 18.46
N ASP A 3 -0.10 20.43 17.14
CA ASP A 3 -0.77 21.32 16.20
C ASP A 3 -2.29 21.25 16.41
N SER A 4 -2.90 22.36 16.77
CA SER A 4 -4.31 22.44 17.15
C SER A 4 -5.28 22.24 15.98
N ASN A 5 -4.81 21.82 14.79
CA ASN A 5 -5.61 21.71 13.57
C ASN A 5 -5.31 20.42 12.77
N LEU A 6 -5.24 19.25 13.43
CA LEU A 6 -5.28 17.98 12.70
C LEU A 6 -6.57 17.92 11.87
N THR A 7 -6.43 17.94 10.55
CA THR A 7 -7.55 17.99 9.61
C THR A 7 -7.46 16.83 8.65
N LEU A 8 -8.50 15.99 8.62
CA LEU A 8 -8.57 14.86 7.70
C LEU A 8 -8.78 15.35 6.27
N PRO A 9 -8.18 14.70 5.25
CA PRO A 9 -8.25 15.14 3.86
C PRO A 9 -9.58 14.73 3.19
N ILE A 10 -10.72 15.09 3.80
CA ILE A 10 -12.07 14.64 3.39
C ILE A 10 -12.35 14.97 1.92
N SER A 11 -12.14 16.23 1.51
CA SER A 11 -12.41 16.66 0.14
C SER A 11 -11.56 15.91 -0.89
N GLN A 12 -10.29 15.63 -0.57
CA GLN A 12 -9.40 14.87 -1.43
C GLN A 12 -9.85 13.40 -1.52
N LEU A 13 -10.18 12.77 -0.39
CA LEU A 13 -10.69 11.39 -0.37
C LEU A 13 -12.00 11.27 -1.15
N ASN A 14 -12.88 12.26 -1.07
CA ASN A 14 -14.12 12.28 -1.84
C ASN A 14 -13.85 12.39 -3.35
N ALA A 15 -12.96 13.31 -3.74
CA ALA A 15 -12.61 13.52 -5.15
C ALA A 15 -11.88 12.32 -5.77
N ASN A 16 -10.91 11.74 -5.05
CA ASN A 16 -10.07 10.67 -5.57
C ASN A 16 -10.71 9.28 -5.42
N TRP A 17 -11.55 9.08 -4.40
CA TRP A 17 -12.03 7.76 -3.99
C TRP A 17 -13.53 7.72 -3.78
N ASP A 18 -14.30 8.44 -4.59
CA ASP A 18 -15.75 8.23 -4.72
C ASP A 18 -16.47 8.27 -3.35
N GLY A 19 -16.43 9.43 -2.69
CA GLY A 19 -17.11 9.67 -1.41
C GLY A 19 -16.50 8.93 -0.21
N LEU A 20 -15.23 8.49 -0.30
CA LEU A 20 -14.59 7.77 0.82
C LEU A 20 -14.38 8.67 2.05
N GLY A 21 -14.22 9.98 1.86
CA GLY A 21 -14.16 10.96 2.95
C GLY A 21 -15.50 11.07 3.69
N ASP A 22 -16.62 11.04 2.98
CA ASP A 22 -17.95 11.06 3.59
C ASP A 22 -18.19 9.82 4.46
N TYR A 23 -17.74 8.66 3.99
CA TYR A 23 -17.76 7.44 4.82
C TYR A 23 -16.93 7.60 6.09
N LEU A 24 -15.75 8.22 5.99
CA LEU A 24 -14.87 8.45 7.13
C LEU A 24 -15.53 9.33 8.21
N LEU A 25 -16.31 10.33 7.79
CA LEU A 25 -17.12 11.17 8.68
C LEU A 25 -18.31 10.40 9.26
N ALA A 26 -19.10 9.73 8.42
CA ALA A 26 -20.34 9.08 8.85
C ALA A 26 -20.13 7.85 9.74
N SER A 27 -18.99 7.16 9.62
CA SER A 27 -18.67 5.96 10.40
C SER A 27 -18.10 6.23 11.80
N GLY A 28 -17.79 7.50 12.12
CA GLY A 28 -17.05 7.86 13.34
C GLY A 28 -15.57 7.45 13.31
N LEU A 29 -15.06 6.88 12.20
CA LEU A 29 -13.65 6.54 12.05
C LEU A 29 -12.77 7.79 12.06
N GLY A 30 -13.23 8.88 11.45
CA GLY A 30 -12.50 10.15 11.48
C GLY A 30 -12.22 10.64 12.91
N GLU A 31 -13.21 10.59 13.80
CA GLU A 31 -13.04 10.95 15.20
C GLU A 31 -12.07 10.02 15.94
N LYS A 32 -12.12 8.71 15.66
CA LYS A 32 -11.17 7.74 16.22
C LYS A 32 -9.73 8.05 15.80
N ILE A 33 -9.51 8.36 14.51
CA ILE A 33 -8.19 8.74 14.00
C ILE A 33 -7.69 10.02 14.67
N LEU A 34 -8.53 11.06 14.72
CA LEU A 34 -8.16 12.32 15.36
C LEU A 34 -7.82 12.12 16.83
N THR A 35 -8.64 11.36 17.56
CA THR A 35 -8.41 11.03 18.97
C THR A 35 -7.11 10.26 19.15
N LEU A 36 -6.83 9.28 18.26
CA LEU A 36 -5.62 8.48 18.29
C LEU A 36 -4.36 9.37 18.18
N TYR A 37 -4.31 10.28 17.22
CA TYR A 37 -3.17 11.20 17.06
C TYR A 37 -3.12 12.33 18.10
N GLN A 38 -4.26 12.83 18.57
CA GLN A 38 -4.31 13.85 19.64
C GLN A 38 -3.80 13.32 20.98
N ASN A 39 -4.00 12.02 21.24
CA ASN A 39 -3.54 11.34 22.44
C ASN A 39 -2.11 10.79 22.34
N ASP A 40 -1.36 11.17 21.30
CA ASP A 40 0.02 10.76 21.08
C ASP A 40 1.01 11.94 21.17
N PRO A 41 1.20 12.51 22.37
CA PRO A 41 2.10 13.66 22.56
C PRO A 41 3.58 13.33 22.33
N GLN A 42 3.93 12.04 22.23
CA GLN A 42 5.29 11.56 21.97
C GLN A 42 5.53 11.21 20.50
N GLU A 43 4.55 11.44 19.62
CA GLU A 43 4.60 11.10 18.20
C GLU A 43 5.09 9.66 17.96
N GLN A 44 4.50 8.70 18.67
CA GLN A 44 4.77 7.27 18.51
C GLN A 44 4.03 6.65 17.32
N ILE A 45 2.92 7.23 16.87
CA ILE A 45 2.13 6.67 15.78
C ILE A 45 2.84 6.85 14.44
N ARG A 46 2.87 5.78 13.65
CA ARG A 46 3.37 5.74 12.27
C ARG A 46 2.27 5.31 11.31
N PRO A 47 2.20 5.92 10.11
CA PRO A 47 2.99 7.07 9.65
C PRO A 47 2.58 8.36 10.40
N LYS A 48 3.26 9.48 10.13
CA LYS A 48 2.82 10.79 10.63
C LYS A 48 1.42 11.12 10.09
N PHE A 49 0.65 11.92 10.82
CA PHE A 49 -0.75 12.22 10.47
C PHE A 49 -0.93 12.70 9.02
N ASN A 50 -0.07 13.63 8.57
CA ASN A 50 -0.14 14.18 7.21
C ASN A 50 0.13 13.15 6.11
N ASP A 51 0.80 12.04 6.44
CA ASP A 51 1.14 10.98 5.51
C ASP A 51 0.11 9.85 5.49
N LEU A 52 -0.81 9.81 6.46
CA LEU A 52 -1.75 8.70 6.70
C LEU A 52 -2.48 8.22 5.45
N PHE A 53 -2.88 9.16 4.59
CA PHE A 53 -3.66 8.89 3.38
C PHE A 53 -2.85 9.05 2.08
N ASN A 54 -1.50 9.01 2.13
CA ASN A 54 -0.67 9.19 0.94
C ASN A 54 -1.00 8.20 -0.19
N ALA A 55 -1.35 6.94 0.10
CA ALA A 55 -1.79 5.99 -0.92
C ALA A 55 -3.03 6.48 -1.71
N PHE A 56 -3.90 7.26 -1.08
CA PHE A 56 -5.15 7.78 -1.66
C PHE A 56 -4.97 9.07 -2.46
N THR A 57 -3.73 9.57 -2.57
CA THR A 57 -3.38 10.62 -3.54
C THR A 57 -3.52 10.13 -4.98
N LEU A 58 -3.35 8.81 -5.22
CA LEU A 58 -3.67 8.17 -6.49
C LEU A 58 -5.21 8.10 -6.66
N PRO A 59 -5.79 8.74 -7.68
CA PRO A 59 -7.22 8.65 -7.94
C PRO A 59 -7.64 7.24 -8.36
N LEU A 60 -8.79 6.77 -7.86
CA LEU A 60 -9.34 5.45 -8.13
C LEU A 60 -9.37 5.07 -9.63
N PRO A 61 -9.79 5.95 -10.57
CA PRO A 61 -9.80 5.61 -11.99
C PRO A 61 -8.41 5.39 -12.61
N GLN A 62 -7.34 5.83 -11.95
CA GLN A 62 -5.97 5.68 -12.42
C GLN A 62 -5.28 4.41 -11.86
N VAL A 63 -5.94 3.69 -10.95
CA VAL A 63 -5.41 2.45 -10.38
C VAL A 63 -5.32 1.38 -11.47
N LYS A 64 -4.15 0.73 -11.55
CA LYS A 64 -3.86 -0.40 -12.43
C LYS A 64 -3.42 -1.63 -11.65
N VAL A 65 -2.62 -1.41 -10.60
CA VAL A 65 -2.05 -2.46 -9.76
C VAL A 65 -2.35 -2.14 -8.30
N VAL A 66 -2.74 -3.13 -7.51
CA VAL A 66 -2.92 -3.05 -6.07
C VAL A 66 -1.89 -3.96 -5.40
N ILE A 67 -1.06 -3.39 -4.53
CA ILE A 67 -0.12 -4.13 -3.69
C ILE A 67 -0.55 -3.96 -2.24
N LEU A 68 -0.79 -5.07 -1.54
CA LEU A 68 -1.24 -5.06 -0.16
C LEU A 68 -0.10 -5.37 0.81
N GLY A 69 0.16 -4.43 1.71
CA GLY A 69 0.88 -4.67 2.95
C GLY A 69 -0.08 -4.92 4.12
N GLN A 70 0.47 -5.32 5.26
CA GLN A 70 -0.30 -5.56 6.48
C GLN A 70 -0.37 -4.30 7.33
N ASP A 71 0.77 -3.90 7.90
CA ASP A 71 0.90 -2.68 8.70
C ASP A 71 1.94 -1.74 8.06
N PRO A 72 1.95 -0.44 8.40
CA PRO A 72 3.08 0.43 8.11
C PRO A 72 4.35 -0.09 8.78
N TYR A 73 5.53 0.40 8.36
CA TYR A 73 6.74 0.14 9.13
C TYR A 73 6.59 0.72 10.55
N PRO A 74 6.93 -0.02 11.62
CA PRO A 74 6.90 0.48 12.99
C PRO A 74 8.12 1.37 13.28
N SER A 75 8.46 2.25 12.35
CA SER A 75 9.65 3.10 12.36
C SER A 75 9.42 4.34 11.49
N ASP A 76 10.38 5.26 11.47
CA ASP A 76 10.29 6.52 10.72
C ASP A 76 10.31 6.34 9.19
N HIS A 77 10.46 5.10 8.70
CA HIS A 77 10.31 4.77 7.29
C HIS A 77 8.86 4.92 6.80
N ALA A 78 7.86 4.73 7.66
CA ALA A 78 6.46 4.75 7.25
C ALA A 78 5.98 6.15 6.84
N HIS A 79 5.44 6.25 5.63
CA HIS A 79 4.86 7.48 5.07
C HIS A 79 3.56 7.23 4.29
N GLY A 80 2.76 6.26 4.75
CA GLY A 80 1.43 5.97 4.18
C GLY A 80 1.41 5.24 2.84
N LEU A 81 2.57 4.76 2.36
CA LEU A 81 2.69 3.86 1.21
C LEU A 81 3.25 2.51 1.66
N ALA A 82 2.55 1.41 1.35
CA ALA A 82 3.03 0.05 1.67
C ALA A 82 4.40 -0.22 1.02
N PHE A 83 5.28 -0.90 1.78
CA PHE A 83 6.65 -1.26 1.42
C PHE A 83 7.63 -0.11 1.14
N SER A 84 7.12 1.11 0.94
CA SER A 84 7.92 2.29 0.67
C SER A 84 8.47 2.93 1.95
N SER A 85 9.64 3.54 1.82
CA SER A 85 10.31 4.28 2.87
C SER A 85 10.45 5.77 2.51
N ALA A 86 10.20 6.64 3.48
CA ALA A 86 10.53 8.08 3.40
C ALA A 86 12.00 8.40 3.72
N LEU A 87 12.75 7.44 4.25
CA LEU A 87 14.17 7.58 4.59
C LEU A 87 15.02 6.79 3.60
N ASP A 88 16.08 7.41 3.10
CA ASP A 88 17.05 6.73 2.22
C ASP A 88 18.09 5.92 3.02
N GLU A 89 18.31 6.27 4.29
CA GLU A 89 19.15 5.48 5.18
C GLU A 89 18.48 4.15 5.52
N GLN A 90 19.25 3.06 5.54
CA GLN A 90 18.79 1.73 5.98
C GLN A 90 17.51 1.22 5.30
N VAL A 91 17.54 1.12 3.97
CA VAL A 91 16.44 0.57 3.15
C VAL A 91 15.85 -0.70 3.80
N PRO A 92 14.53 -0.75 4.07
CA PRO A 92 13.90 -1.91 4.69
C PRO A 92 14.18 -3.20 3.95
N LYS A 93 14.48 -4.29 4.68
CA LYS A 93 14.92 -5.56 4.08
C LYS A 93 13.90 -6.15 3.08
N SER A 94 12.60 -5.95 3.33
CA SER A 94 11.55 -6.35 2.39
C SER A 94 11.65 -5.59 1.06
N LEU A 95 11.94 -4.29 1.11
CA LEU A 95 12.13 -3.48 -0.09
C LEU A 95 13.40 -3.86 -0.86
N VAL A 96 14.49 -4.19 -0.16
CA VAL A 96 15.68 -4.77 -0.80
C VAL A 96 15.32 -6.03 -1.60
N ASN A 97 14.52 -6.93 -1.03
CA ASN A 97 14.09 -8.14 -1.71
C ASN A 97 13.13 -7.88 -2.88
N ILE A 98 12.31 -6.83 -2.82
CA ILE A 98 11.50 -6.34 -3.95
C ILE A 98 12.41 -5.91 -5.11
N ILE A 99 13.43 -5.09 -4.84
CA ILE A 99 14.41 -4.64 -5.83
C ILE A 99 15.18 -5.83 -6.43
N THR A 100 15.59 -6.80 -5.59
CA THR A 100 16.22 -8.04 -6.07
C THR A 100 15.30 -8.82 -7.02
N THR A 101 14.02 -8.94 -6.69
CA THR A 101 13.04 -9.66 -7.50
C THR A 101 12.82 -8.99 -8.85
N LEU A 102 12.83 -7.66 -8.93
CA LEU A 102 12.78 -6.95 -10.21
C LEU A 102 13.93 -7.32 -11.15
N LYS A 103 15.15 -7.46 -10.61
CA LYS A 103 16.30 -7.95 -11.38
C LYS A 103 16.17 -9.42 -11.78
N CYS A 104 15.55 -10.24 -10.93
CA CYS A 104 15.23 -11.63 -11.30
C CYS A 104 14.19 -11.70 -12.43
N ASP A 105 13.20 -10.81 -12.43
CA ASP A 105 12.11 -10.78 -13.41
C ASP A 105 12.54 -10.25 -14.78
N PHE A 106 13.40 -9.22 -14.81
CA PHE A 106 13.76 -8.48 -16.02
C PHE A 106 15.23 -8.59 -16.43
N GLY A 107 16.08 -9.25 -15.64
CA GLY A 107 17.51 -9.44 -15.90
C GLY A 107 18.41 -8.58 -15.00
N GLN A 108 19.68 -8.99 -14.86
CA GLN A 108 20.64 -8.34 -13.94
C GLN A 108 20.98 -6.90 -14.32
N ASP A 109 20.94 -6.57 -15.61
CA ASP A 109 21.20 -5.23 -16.13
C ASP A 109 20.00 -4.28 -15.98
N TYR A 110 18.83 -4.81 -15.59
CA TYR A 110 17.64 -4.00 -15.35
C TYR A 110 17.91 -2.97 -14.24
N GLN A 111 17.59 -1.71 -14.53
CA GLN A 111 17.70 -0.60 -13.60
C GLN A 111 16.28 -0.18 -13.18
N PRO A 112 15.77 -0.68 -12.03
CA PRO A 112 14.52 -0.20 -11.49
C PRO A 112 14.53 1.32 -11.32
N ASN A 113 13.41 2.00 -11.60
CA ASN A 113 13.32 3.44 -11.38
C ASN A 113 13.35 3.84 -9.89
N ILE A 114 13.26 2.86 -9.00
CA ILE A 114 13.46 2.96 -7.55
C ILE A 114 14.87 2.54 -7.11
N LEU A 115 15.79 2.26 -8.03
CA LEU A 115 17.13 1.81 -7.65
C LEU A 115 17.89 2.92 -6.92
N GLY A 116 18.41 2.60 -5.73
CA GLY A 116 19.10 3.58 -4.88
C GLY A 116 18.17 4.53 -4.13
N VAL A 117 16.86 4.37 -4.28
CA VAL A 117 15.84 5.19 -3.61
C VAL A 117 14.93 4.27 -2.80
N ALA A 118 14.62 4.63 -1.56
CA ALA A 118 13.74 3.80 -0.73
C ALA A 118 12.24 4.12 -0.94
N ASN A 119 11.96 5.17 -1.70
CA ASN A 119 10.64 5.73 -1.94
C ASN A 119 10.00 5.19 -3.24
N LEU A 120 8.78 4.66 -3.15
CA LEU A 120 8.03 4.03 -4.25
C LEU A 120 6.99 4.97 -4.87
N SER A 121 7.04 6.28 -4.56
CA SER A 121 6.18 7.29 -5.20
C SER A 121 6.21 7.27 -6.74
N PRO A 122 7.34 6.94 -7.42
CA PRO A 122 7.35 6.74 -8.87
C PRO A 122 6.42 5.64 -9.38
N TRP A 123 6.06 4.66 -8.55
CA TRP A 123 5.09 3.62 -8.91
C TRP A 123 3.65 4.13 -8.73
N VAL A 124 3.41 4.93 -7.68
CA VAL A 124 2.10 5.55 -7.41
C VAL A 124 1.66 6.40 -8.60
N SER A 125 2.56 7.23 -9.15
CA SER A 125 2.28 8.07 -10.31
C SER A 125 1.96 7.29 -11.60
N GLN A 126 2.23 5.99 -11.63
CA GLN A 126 1.95 5.10 -12.76
C GLN A 126 0.68 4.26 -12.59
N GLY A 127 0.00 4.37 -11.44
CA GLY A 127 -1.22 3.62 -11.13
C GLY A 127 -1.01 2.43 -10.18
N VAL A 128 0.11 2.38 -9.45
CA VAL A 128 0.33 1.34 -8.41
C VAL A 128 -0.17 1.84 -7.06
N PHE A 129 -1.27 1.27 -6.60
CA PHE A 129 -1.87 1.56 -5.30
C PHE A 129 -1.20 0.71 -4.20
N LEU A 130 -0.39 1.36 -3.36
CA LEU A 130 0.42 0.75 -2.30
C LEU A 130 -0.28 0.88 -0.94
N LEU A 131 -1.16 -0.07 -0.61
CA LEU A 131 -2.05 0.02 0.55
C LEU A 131 -1.63 -0.95 1.66
N ASN A 132 -1.50 -0.46 2.89
CA ASN A 132 -1.53 -1.33 4.07
C ASN A 132 -2.98 -1.49 4.54
N THR A 133 -3.35 -2.68 5.02
CA THR A 133 -4.72 -2.94 5.52
C THR A 133 -4.93 -2.39 6.94
N ARG A 134 -3.86 -2.21 7.70
CA ARG A 134 -3.82 -1.27 8.83
C ARG A 134 -3.09 -0.02 8.38
N LEU A 135 -3.66 1.16 8.60
CA LEU A 135 -3.05 2.41 8.16
C LEU A 135 -2.16 3.04 9.26
N THR A 136 -2.22 2.54 10.49
CA THR A 136 -1.46 3.06 11.64
C THR A 136 -0.82 1.95 12.45
N VAL A 137 0.31 2.26 13.10
CA VAL A 137 1.04 1.37 14.01
C VAL A 137 1.82 2.21 15.03
N ASN A 138 2.15 1.67 16.20
CA ASN A 138 3.07 2.30 17.13
C ASN A 138 4.52 2.07 16.70
N LYS A 139 5.38 3.06 16.92
CA LYS A 139 6.83 2.94 16.70
C LYS A 139 7.39 1.84 17.59
N GLY A 140 8.14 0.92 16.98
CA GLY A 140 8.74 -0.23 17.65
C GLY A 140 7.79 -1.41 17.90
N GLU A 141 6.49 -1.27 17.64
CA GLU A 141 5.47 -2.26 18.00
C GLU A 141 4.66 -2.65 16.75
N PRO A 142 5.14 -3.61 15.93
CA PRO A 142 4.34 -4.12 14.82
C PRO A 142 3.11 -4.87 15.34
N LEU A 143 2.03 -4.88 14.53
CA LEU A 143 0.80 -5.62 14.81
C LEU A 143 0.03 -5.21 16.08
N SER A 144 0.22 -4.01 16.62
CA SER A 144 -0.48 -3.56 17.83
C SER A 144 -2.00 -3.45 17.63
N LYS A 145 -2.76 -4.10 18.52
CA LYS A 145 -4.21 -4.33 18.37
C LYS A 145 -5.05 -3.06 18.54
N GLU A 146 -4.54 -2.08 19.26
CA GLU A 146 -5.17 -0.77 19.43
C GLU A 146 -5.35 -0.03 18.10
N HIS A 147 -4.66 -0.44 17.04
CA HIS A 147 -4.82 0.08 15.68
C HIS A 147 -5.78 -0.76 14.82
N ASP A 148 -6.49 -1.75 15.36
CA ASP A 148 -7.50 -2.54 14.66
C ASP A 148 -8.82 -1.75 14.48
N ILE A 149 -8.73 -0.57 13.87
CA ILE A 149 -9.86 0.33 13.59
C ILE A 149 -10.18 0.43 12.08
N TRP A 150 -9.42 -0.26 11.23
CA TRP A 150 -9.39 -0.03 9.79
C TRP A 150 -10.24 -0.99 8.95
N ASP A 151 -10.70 -2.12 9.51
CA ASP A 151 -11.33 -3.20 8.73
C ASP A 151 -12.50 -2.72 7.87
N ASP A 152 -13.44 -1.97 8.43
CA ASP A 152 -14.59 -1.48 7.67
C ASP A 152 -14.19 -0.42 6.63
N PHE A 153 -13.17 0.38 6.91
CA PHE A 153 -12.61 1.31 5.92
C PHE A 153 -11.98 0.56 4.75
N ILE A 154 -11.19 -0.49 5.03
CA ILE A 154 -10.62 -1.34 3.98
C ILE A 154 -11.75 -2.02 3.20
N ASN A 155 -12.82 -2.49 3.85
CA ASN A 155 -14.00 -3.01 3.15
C ASN A 155 -14.55 -1.99 2.12
N GLN A 156 -14.69 -0.73 2.54
CA GLN A 156 -15.13 0.37 1.67
C GLN A 156 -14.17 0.68 0.52
N VAL A 157 -12.87 0.53 0.73
CA VAL A 157 -11.84 0.64 -0.33
C VAL A 157 -12.02 -0.47 -1.38
N PHE A 158 -12.22 -1.72 -0.95
CA PHE A 158 -12.44 -2.84 -1.88
C PHE A 158 -13.76 -2.71 -2.67
N LEU A 159 -14.83 -2.20 -2.05
CA LEU A 159 -16.08 -1.92 -2.75
C LEU A 159 -15.91 -0.88 -3.88
N ARG A 160 -15.01 0.09 -3.70
CA ARG A 160 -14.67 1.09 -4.71
C ARG A 160 -13.77 0.51 -5.80
N LEU A 161 -12.75 -0.27 -5.40
CA LEU A 161 -11.89 -0.99 -6.36
C LEU A 161 -12.69 -1.94 -7.25
N ALA A 162 -13.76 -2.56 -6.73
CA ALA A 162 -14.64 -3.44 -7.51
C ALA A 162 -15.38 -2.75 -8.68
N LYS A 163 -15.37 -1.40 -8.73
CA LYS A 163 -15.91 -0.60 -9.84
C LYS A 163 -14.90 -0.42 -10.98
N VAL A 164 -13.64 -0.80 -10.77
CA VAL A 164 -12.57 -0.68 -11.75
C VAL A 164 -12.23 -2.07 -12.29
N ASP A 165 -12.35 -2.24 -13.60
CA ASP A 165 -12.05 -3.52 -14.25
C ASP A 165 -10.57 -3.62 -14.62
N HIS A 166 -10.11 -4.87 -14.77
CA HIS A 166 -8.76 -5.20 -15.23
C HIS A 166 -7.66 -4.63 -14.33
N LEU A 167 -7.85 -4.76 -13.02
CA LEU A 167 -6.81 -4.51 -12.04
C LEU A 167 -5.92 -5.74 -11.86
N VAL A 168 -4.65 -5.50 -11.52
CA VAL A 168 -3.74 -6.55 -11.05
C VAL A 168 -3.59 -6.44 -9.54
N TYR A 169 -3.83 -7.53 -8.82
CA TYR A 169 -3.62 -7.61 -7.38
C TYR A 169 -2.39 -8.45 -7.08
N LEU A 170 -1.36 -7.83 -6.51
CA LEU A 170 -0.15 -8.50 -6.01
C LEU A 170 -0.34 -8.83 -4.52
N LEU A 171 -0.62 -10.10 -4.24
CA LEU A 171 -0.92 -10.58 -2.89
C LEU A 171 0.28 -11.36 -2.33
N TRP A 172 1.13 -10.65 -1.60
CA TRP A 172 2.37 -11.18 -1.05
C TRP A 172 2.21 -11.70 0.38
N GLY A 173 2.33 -13.02 0.56
CA GLY A 173 2.15 -13.70 1.84
C GLY A 173 0.69 -14.04 2.17
N LYS A 174 0.50 -14.92 3.16
CA LYS A 174 -0.80 -15.48 3.51
C LYS A 174 -1.84 -14.42 3.87
N TYR A 175 -1.42 -13.41 4.64
CA TYR A 175 -2.30 -12.32 5.07
C TYR A 175 -2.90 -11.56 3.87
N ALA A 176 -2.07 -11.10 2.93
CA ALA A 176 -2.56 -10.43 1.72
C ALA A 176 -3.40 -11.38 0.84
N GLN A 177 -3.03 -12.65 0.76
CA GLN A 177 -3.77 -13.65 -0.04
C GLN A 177 -5.19 -13.90 0.48
N ASP A 178 -5.46 -13.68 1.77
CA ASP A 178 -6.82 -13.82 2.33
C ASP A 178 -7.78 -12.77 1.79
N TYR A 179 -7.27 -11.61 1.35
CA TYR A 179 -8.07 -10.61 0.65
C TYR A 179 -8.50 -11.03 -0.76
N SER A 180 -8.00 -12.16 -1.30
CA SER A 180 -8.46 -12.67 -2.60
C SER A 180 -9.95 -13.00 -2.64
N GLN A 181 -10.57 -13.29 -1.49
CA GLN A 181 -12.01 -13.54 -1.38
C GLN A 181 -12.86 -12.29 -1.67
N ARG A 182 -12.25 -11.09 -1.64
CA ARG A 182 -12.90 -9.80 -1.87
C ARG A 182 -12.74 -9.31 -3.32
N ILE A 183 -12.10 -10.11 -4.18
CA ILE A 183 -11.72 -9.73 -5.53
C ILE A 183 -12.47 -10.63 -6.52
N ASP A 184 -13.13 -10.02 -7.50
CA ASP A 184 -13.69 -10.75 -8.63
C ASP A 184 -12.58 -11.17 -9.59
N ALA A 185 -12.21 -12.46 -9.56
CA ALA A 185 -11.16 -13.04 -10.40
C ALA A 185 -11.55 -13.16 -11.88
N ASN A 186 -12.82 -13.00 -12.25
CA ASN A 186 -13.23 -12.97 -13.66
C ASN A 186 -12.95 -11.60 -14.29
N LYS A 187 -12.91 -10.55 -13.47
CA LYS A 187 -12.65 -9.16 -13.91
C LYS A 187 -11.18 -8.75 -13.79
N ASN A 188 -10.45 -9.37 -12.86
CA ASN A 188 -9.14 -8.92 -12.41
C ASN A 188 -8.10 -10.04 -12.42
N CYS A 189 -6.83 -9.66 -12.50
CA CYS A 189 -5.71 -10.58 -12.33
C CYS A 189 -5.29 -10.64 -10.86
N ILE A 190 -5.16 -11.85 -10.31
CA ILE A 190 -4.66 -12.06 -8.94
C ILE A 190 -3.36 -12.85 -9.02
N ILE A 191 -2.26 -12.25 -8.59
CA ILE A 191 -0.93 -12.87 -8.55
C ILE A 191 -0.54 -13.08 -7.08
N LYS A 192 -0.38 -14.34 -6.69
CA LYS A 192 -0.06 -14.73 -5.31
C LYS A 192 1.39 -15.22 -5.25
N THR A 193 2.14 -14.76 -4.25
CA THR A 193 3.46 -15.31 -3.91
C THR A 193 3.73 -15.18 -2.41
N VAL A 194 4.83 -15.73 -1.92
CA VAL A 194 5.29 -15.57 -0.53
C VAL A 194 5.67 -14.11 -0.26
N HIS A 195 5.72 -13.70 1.01
CA HIS A 195 6.04 -12.31 1.37
C HIS A 195 7.51 -11.97 1.07
N PRO A 196 7.85 -10.71 0.69
CA PRO A 196 9.23 -10.27 0.48
C PRO A 196 10.10 -10.20 1.75
N SER A 197 9.57 -10.58 2.92
CA SER A 197 10.34 -10.56 4.18
C SER A 197 11.54 -11.52 4.07
N PRO A 198 12.70 -11.20 4.68
CA PRO A 198 13.84 -12.11 4.76
C PRO A 198 13.47 -13.51 5.28
N LEU A 199 12.42 -13.61 6.10
CA LEU A 199 11.95 -14.88 6.66
C LEU A 199 11.33 -15.82 5.60
N SER A 200 10.89 -15.30 4.45
CA SER A 200 10.14 -16.04 3.45
C SER A 200 10.56 -15.82 1.99
N ALA A 201 11.29 -14.75 1.66
CA ALA A 201 11.56 -14.37 0.26
C ALA A 201 12.25 -15.49 -0.54
N TYR A 202 13.19 -16.21 0.08
CA TYR A 202 13.91 -17.33 -0.52
C TYR A 202 13.01 -18.53 -0.85
N ARG A 203 11.77 -18.60 -0.32
CA ARG A 203 10.81 -19.68 -0.56
C ARG A 203 10.01 -19.53 -1.86
N GLY A 204 10.31 -18.53 -2.68
CA GLY A 204 9.69 -18.36 -3.99
C GLY A 204 9.37 -16.93 -4.41
N PHE A 205 9.70 -15.90 -3.61
CA PHE A 205 9.46 -14.51 -4.00
C PHE A 205 10.35 -14.11 -5.18
N PHE A 206 11.64 -14.42 -5.08
CA PHE A 206 12.64 -14.11 -6.13
C PHE A 206 12.37 -14.80 -7.48
N SER A 207 11.69 -15.94 -7.47
CA SER A 207 11.34 -16.70 -8.68
C SER A 207 9.90 -16.47 -9.12
N SER A 208 9.18 -15.53 -8.53
CA SER A 208 7.72 -15.38 -8.71
C SER A 208 7.30 -14.81 -10.06
N GLN A 209 8.19 -14.08 -10.74
CA GLN A 209 7.87 -13.38 -11.99
C GLN A 209 6.67 -12.43 -11.87
N CYS A 210 6.37 -11.96 -10.66
CA CYS A 210 5.13 -11.22 -10.40
C CYS A 210 5.09 -9.87 -11.12
N PHE A 211 6.22 -9.17 -11.29
CA PHE A 211 6.27 -7.89 -12.00
C PHE A 211 6.16 -8.09 -13.52
N LYS A 212 6.82 -9.14 -14.03
CA LYS A 212 6.71 -9.54 -15.44
C LYS A 212 5.28 -9.94 -15.81
N HIS A 213 4.64 -10.79 -15.00
CA HIS A 213 3.25 -11.18 -15.19
C HIS A 213 2.28 -10.00 -15.06
N THR A 214 2.55 -9.06 -14.15
CA THR A 214 1.76 -7.82 -14.02
C THR A 214 1.77 -7.04 -15.32
N ASN A 215 2.95 -6.77 -15.89
CA ASN A 215 3.04 -6.02 -17.14
C ASN A 215 2.40 -6.77 -18.32
N ALA A 216 2.63 -8.09 -18.43
CA ALA A 216 2.01 -8.90 -19.48
C ALA A 216 0.47 -8.87 -19.42
N TYR A 217 -0.11 -8.90 -18.21
CA TYR A 217 -1.56 -8.76 -18.06
C TYR A 217 -2.03 -7.37 -18.46
N LEU A 218 -1.38 -6.30 -17.98
CA LEU A 218 -1.73 -4.93 -18.36
C LEU A 218 -1.72 -4.74 -19.88
N GLU A 219 -0.70 -5.24 -20.57
CA GLU A 219 -0.59 -5.20 -22.03
C GLU A 219 -1.75 -5.95 -22.70
N SER A 220 -2.11 -7.14 -22.20
CA SER A 220 -3.24 -7.92 -22.72
C SER A 220 -4.59 -7.21 -22.61
N GLN A 221 -4.73 -6.26 -21.67
CA GLN A 221 -5.92 -5.44 -21.45
C GLN A 221 -5.80 -4.05 -22.09
N GLY A 222 -4.79 -3.83 -22.94
CA GLY A 222 -4.54 -2.55 -23.62
C GLY A 222 -4.10 -1.41 -22.68
N LYS A 223 -3.64 -1.74 -21.46
CA LYS A 223 -3.15 -0.76 -20.48
C LYS A 223 -1.63 -0.59 -20.60
N THR A 224 -1.14 0.61 -20.33
CA THR A 224 0.30 0.89 -20.29
C THR A 224 0.97 0.10 -19.15
N PRO A 225 2.04 -0.67 -19.44
CA PRO A 225 2.86 -1.35 -18.42
C PRO A 225 3.40 -0.39 -17.36
N ILE A 226 3.72 -0.92 -16.19
CA ILE A 226 4.46 -0.19 -15.17
C ILE A 226 5.95 -0.23 -15.51
N LYS A 227 6.59 0.94 -15.46
CA LYS A 227 8.05 1.04 -15.38
C LYS A 227 8.43 0.86 -13.91
N TRP A 228 8.87 -0.34 -13.57
CA TRP A 228 9.24 -0.70 -12.20
C TRP A 228 10.58 -0.12 -11.76
#